data_AF-A0A7V3NDX2-F1
#
_entry.id   AF-A0A7V3NDX2-F1
#
_cell.length_a   1.000
_cell.length_b   1.000
_cell.length_c   1.000
_cell.angle_alpha   90.00
_cell.angle_beta   90.00
_cell.angle_gamma   90.00
#
_symmetry.space_group_name_H-M   'P 1'
#
loop_
_entity.id
_entity.type
_entity.pdbx_description
1 polymer ?
#
loop_
_entity_poly.entity_id
_entity_poly.type
_entity_poly.pdbx_seq_one_letter_code
_entity_poly.pdbx_strand_id
1 'polypeptide(L)'
;MRILVIFIPLLFFNIVFAEKEAVYFSFDKRGNIYLIGIEGYIYKNNKKYDLEELNYEWIINYPDNFENFKTNKPLLSFIPKNNNFSGKVKIYPDDNSFFKEYNFSFNLKSKPKVSIVRYLKDLNVILPFKDYNPGEFLFPLVFNFSSNNLSYNWKVGDKVYSSVMIDPSDIFEETEIKLYVNNLDSNEFAIDGIIFKQK
;
A
#
# COMPACT_ATOMS: atom_id res chain seq x y z
N MET A 1 68.30 14.78 -7.85
CA MET A 1 66.98 14.86 -7.19
C MET A 1 66.01 14.03 -8.02
N ARG A 2 65.63 12.84 -7.54
CA ARG A 2 64.74 11.91 -8.27
C ARG A 2 63.30 12.35 -8.05
N ILE A 3 62.60 12.77 -9.11
CA ILE A 3 61.16 13.01 -9.05
C ILE A 3 60.49 11.67 -9.31
N LEU A 4 59.93 11.10 -8.25
CA LEU A 4 59.07 9.92 -8.29
C LEU A 4 57.67 10.39 -8.70
N VAL A 5 57.33 10.32 -9.99
CA VAL A 5 55.94 10.54 -10.42
C VAL A 5 55.20 9.23 -10.20
N ILE A 6 54.38 9.21 -9.15
CA ILE A 6 53.50 8.09 -8.81
C ILE A 6 52.41 8.01 -9.87
N PHE A 7 52.41 6.91 -10.64
CA PHE A 7 51.31 6.52 -11.51
C PHE A 7 50.13 6.09 -10.62
N ILE A 8 49.08 6.92 -10.49
CA ILE A 8 47.82 6.51 -9.88
C ILE A 8 47.02 5.81 -10.98
N PRO A 9 46.72 4.50 -10.89
CA PRO A 9 45.80 3.89 -11.84
C PRO A 9 44.40 4.45 -11.58
N LEU A 10 43.83 5.13 -12.58
CA LEU A 10 42.40 5.39 -12.62
C LEU A 10 41.68 4.04 -12.52
N LEU A 11 41.18 3.74 -11.33
CA LEU A 11 40.17 2.70 -11.13
C LEU A 11 38.98 3.09 -12.00
N PHE A 12 38.76 2.34 -13.08
CA PHE A 12 37.51 2.35 -13.82
C PHE A 12 36.42 1.88 -12.86
N PHE A 13 35.78 2.82 -12.17
CA PHE A 13 34.52 2.57 -11.51
C PHE A 13 33.48 2.31 -12.59
N ASN A 14 33.27 1.04 -12.93
CA ASN A 14 32.00 0.61 -13.53
C ASN A 14 30.93 0.79 -12.44
N ILE A 15 30.41 2.01 -12.31
CA ILE A 15 29.19 2.25 -11.55
C ILE A 15 28.06 1.61 -12.36
N VAL A 16 27.80 0.33 -12.10
CA VAL A 16 26.55 -0.31 -12.52
C VAL A 16 25.47 0.33 -11.66
N PHE A 17 24.77 1.32 -12.23
CA PHE A 17 23.48 1.71 -11.68
C PHE A 17 22.57 0.48 -11.82
N ALA A 18 22.36 -0.23 -10.72
CA ALA A 18 21.37 -1.28 -10.67
C ALA A 18 20.01 -0.59 -10.82
N GLU A 19 19.50 -0.54 -12.05
CA GLU A 19 18.15 -0.06 -12.30
C GLU A 19 17.17 -0.94 -11.53
N LYS A 20 16.33 -0.29 -10.73
CA LYS A 20 15.40 -0.97 -9.82
C LYS A 20 14.21 -1.46 -10.64
N GLU A 21 13.79 -2.71 -10.42
CA GLU A 21 12.57 -3.24 -11.01
C GLU A 21 11.35 -2.37 -10.64
N ALA A 22 10.40 -2.25 -11.57
CA ALA A 22 9.18 -1.46 -11.39
C ALA A 22 8.00 -2.32 -11.81
N VAL A 23 7.23 -2.80 -10.85
CA VAL A 23 6.09 -3.70 -11.06
C VAL A 23 4.89 -3.18 -10.29
N TYR A 24 3.76 -3.04 -10.98
CA TYR A 24 2.52 -2.49 -10.42
C TYR A 24 1.35 -3.39 -10.79
N PHE A 25 0.37 -3.50 -9.90
CA PHE A 25 -0.88 -4.17 -10.19
C PHE A 25 -1.98 -3.15 -10.52
N SER A 26 -2.74 -3.44 -11.57
CA SER A 26 -3.97 -2.74 -11.91
C SER A 26 -5.16 -3.68 -11.74
N PHE A 27 -6.28 -3.14 -11.25
CA PHE A 27 -7.48 -3.92 -11.02
C PHE A 27 -8.69 -3.19 -11.61
N ASP A 28 -9.53 -3.92 -12.35
CA ASP A 28 -10.76 -3.41 -12.95
C ASP A 28 -11.88 -4.45 -12.81
N LYS A 29 -13.13 -4.00 -12.79
CA LYS A 29 -14.33 -4.85 -12.73
C LYS A 29 -15.35 -4.39 -13.76
N ARG A 30 -15.73 -5.31 -14.65
CA ARG A 30 -16.71 -5.08 -15.72
C ARG A 30 -17.86 -6.08 -15.58
N GLY A 31 -18.96 -5.63 -14.97
CA GLY A 31 -20.05 -6.54 -14.58
C GLY A 31 -19.56 -7.58 -13.58
N ASN A 32 -19.60 -8.86 -13.95
CA ASN A 32 -19.14 -9.97 -13.11
C ASN A 32 -17.68 -10.38 -13.40
N ILE A 33 -17.03 -9.77 -14.39
CA ILE A 33 -15.65 -10.09 -14.77
C ILE A 33 -14.70 -9.19 -13.99
N TYR A 34 -13.69 -9.81 -13.38
CA TYR A 34 -12.57 -9.13 -12.75
C TYR A 34 -11.34 -9.23 -13.65
N LEU A 35 -10.64 -8.10 -13.74
CA LEU A 35 -9.42 -7.92 -14.50
C LEU A 35 -8.29 -7.62 -13.52
N ILE A 36 -7.23 -8.41 -13.58
CA ILE A 36 -6.00 -8.20 -12.80
C ILE A 36 -4.86 -8.04 -13.78
N GLY A 37 -4.37 -6.82 -13.92
CA GLY A 37 -3.21 -6.47 -14.74
C GLY A 37 -1.95 -6.38 -13.89
N ILE A 38 -0.81 -6.71 -14.50
CA ILE A 38 0.51 -6.42 -13.95
C ILE A 38 1.35 -5.69 -14.99
N GLU A 39 1.87 -4.52 -14.63
CA GLU A 39 2.51 -3.59 -15.56
C GLU A 39 3.91 -3.21 -15.08
N GLY A 40 4.79 -2.87 -16.04
CA GLY A 40 6.17 -2.47 -15.78
C GLY A 40 7.21 -3.42 -16.35
N TYR A 41 8.31 -3.64 -15.63
CA TYR A 41 9.45 -4.46 -16.07
C TYR A 41 10.21 -5.10 -14.91
N ILE A 42 10.85 -6.23 -15.21
CA ILE A 42 11.75 -6.94 -14.29
C ILE A 42 13.18 -6.75 -14.76
N TYR A 43 14.09 -6.41 -13.85
CA TYR A 43 15.52 -6.47 -14.10
C TYR A 43 16.12 -7.76 -13.56
N LYS A 44 16.77 -8.54 -14.43
CA LYS A 44 17.51 -9.75 -14.05
C LYS A 44 18.77 -9.86 -14.88
N ASN A 45 19.91 -10.15 -14.24
CA ASN A 45 21.21 -10.32 -14.91
C ASN A 45 21.58 -9.15 -15.84
N ASN A 46 21.35 -7.90 -15.39
CA ASN A 46 21.55 -6.68 -16.17
C ASN A 46 20.74 -6.58 -17.47
N LYS A 47 19.68 -7.39 -17.61
CA LYS A 47 18.73 -7.32 -18.72
C LYS A 47 17.36 -6.88 -18.19
N LYS A 48 16.75 -5.94 -18.91
CA LYS A 48 15.36 -5.52 -18.72
C LYS A 48 14.46 -6.52 -19.44
N TYR A 49 13.41 -6.96 -18.75
CA TYR A 49 12.36 -7.80 -19.30
C TYR A 49 11.05 -7.03 -19.19
N ASP A 50 10.50 -6.61 -20.33
CA ASP A 50 9.18 -6.00 -20.38
C ASP A 50 8.14 -7.07 -20.08
N LEU A 51 7.20 -6.75 -19.19
CA LEU A 51 6.22 -7.72 -18.73
C LEU A 51 5.33 -8.26 -19.87
N GLU A 52 5.09 -7.48 -20.93
CA GLU A 52 4.31 -7.91 -22.09
C GLU A 52 4.88 -9.14 -22.81
N GLU A 53 6.17 -9.42 -22.64
CA GLU A 53 6.89 -10.51 -23.32
C GLU A 53 7.10 -11.76 -22.44
N LEU A 54 6.43 -11.83 -21.29
CA LEU A 54 6.62 -12.92 -20.32
C LEU A 54 5.40 -13.85 -20.21
N ASN A 55 5.61 -14.99 -19.58
CA ASN A 55 4.58 -15.96 -19.23
C ASN A 55 4.14 -15.80 -17.78
N TYR A 56 2.90 -16.19 -17.53
CA TYR A 56 2.22 -15.97 -16.26
C TYR A 56 1.48 -17.22 -15.79
N GLU A 57 1.73 -17.59 -14.54
CA GLU A 57 0.97 -18.58 -13.77
C GLU A 57 0.28 -17.86 -12.60
N TRP A 58 -1.02 -17.61 -12.74
CA TRP A 58 -1.84 -16.98 -11.71
C TRP A 58 -2.49 -18.05 -10.84
N ILE A 59 -2.47 -17.83 -9.53
CA ILE A 59 -3.20 -18.61 -8.54
C ILE A 59 -4.15 -17.67 -7.83
N ILE A 60 -5.45 -17.94 -7.92
CA ILE A 60 -6.49 -17.23 -7.18
C ILE A 60 -6.91 -18.09 -5.99
N ASN A 61 -6.67 -17.59 -4.79
CA ASN A 61 -7.01 -18.22 -3.53
C ASN A 61 -8.35 -17.68 -3.01
N TYR A 62 -9.27 -18.59 -2.73
CA TYR A 62 -10.51 -18.36 -1.97
C TYR A 62 -10.39 -19.03 -0.59
N PRO A 63 -11.33 -18.82 0.35
CA PRO A 63 -11.23 -19.39 1.70
C PRO A 63 -11.06 -20.92 1.74
N ASP A 64 -11.76 -21.64 0.86
CA ASP A 64 -11.82 -23.10 0.90
C ASP A 64 -11.15 -23.79 -0.30
N ASN A 65 -10.70 -23.04 -1.30
CA ASN A 65 -10.10 -23.59 -2.53
C ASN A 65 -9.22 -22.56 -3.26
N PHE A 66 -8.63 -23.00 -4.37
CA PHE A 66 -7.89 -22.13 -5.28
C PHE A 66 -8.17 -22.48 -6.75
N GLU A 67 -7.88 -21.55 -7.65
CA GLU A 67 -7.95 -21.70 -9.09
C GLU A 67 -6.62 -21.30 -9.71
N ASN A 68 -6.15 -22.07 -10.70
CA ASN A 68 -4.91 -21.81 -11.42
C ASN A 68 -5.20 -21.39 -12.85
N PHE A 69 -4.53 -20.33 -13.32
CA PHE A 69 -4.63 -19.84 -14.70
C PHE A 69 -3.25 -19.69 -15.29
N LYS A 70 -3.09 -20.05 -16.56
CA LYS A 70 -1.85 -19.80 -17.32
C LYS A 70 -2.15 -18.90 -18.50
N THR A 71 -1.32 -17.90 -18.72
CA THR A 71 -1.48 -16.93 -19.82
C THR A 71 -0.13 -16.39 -20.25
N ASN A 72 -0.04 -15.98 -21.51
CA ASN A 72 1.09 -15.24 -22.09
C ASN A 72 0.82 -13.73 -22.14
N LYS A 73 -0.15 -13.26 -21.34
CA LYS A 73 -0.50 -11.86 -21.23
C LYS A 73 -0.37 -11.40 -19.78
N PRO A 74 0.09 -10.16 -19.54
CA PRO A 74 0.14 -9.55 -18.21
C PRO A 74 -1.24 -9.27 -17.59
N LEU A 75 -2.32 -9.76 -18.19
CA LEU A 75 -3.69 -9.53 -17.77
C LEU A 75 -4.40 -10.87 -17.56
N LEU A 76 -4.97 -11.04 -16.37
CA LEU A 76 -5.92 -12.10 -16.07
C LEU A 76 -7.34 -11.55 -16.12
N SER A 77 -8.21 -12.17 -16.93
CA SER A 77 -9.64 -11.91 -16.96
C SER A 77 -10.39 -13.15 -16.49
N PHE A 78 -11.15 -13.05 -15.40
CA PHE A 78 -11.87 -14.18 -14.84
C PHE A 78 -13.13 -13.75 -14.07
N ILE A 79 -14.02 -14.71 -13.81
CA ILE A 79 -15.21 -14.51 -12.96
C ILE A 79 -14.93 -15.24 -11.64
N PRO A 80 -14.74 -14.51 -10.53
CA PRO A 80 -14.41 -15.14 -9.27
C PRO A 80 -15.63 -15.85 -8.69
N LYS A 81 -15.41 -16.98 -8.02
CA LYS A 81 -16.45 -17.69 -7.25
C LYS A 81 -17.01 -16.85 -6.10
N ASN A 82 -16.18 -15.99 -5.52
CA ASN A 82 -16.54 -15.04 -4.47
C ASN A 82 -15.78 -13.73 -4.72
N ASN A 83 -16.42 -12.59 -4.47
CA ASN A 83 -15.80 -11.27 -4.59
C ASN A 83 -14.59 -11.07 -3.66
N ASN A 84 -14.42 -11.89 -2.62
CA ASN A 84 -13.27 -11.86 -1.71
C ASN A 84 -12.25 -12.94 -2.12
N PHE A 85 -11.12 -12.52 -2.68
CA PHE A 85 -10.06 -13.43 -3.06
C PHE A 85 -8.68 -12.79 -2.89
N SER A 86 -7.67 -13.64 -2.72
CA SER A 86 -6.27 -13.24 -2.82
C SER A 86 -5.61 -14.04 -3.91
N GLY A 87 -4.36 -13.76 -4.22
CA GLY A 87 -3.67 -14.55 -5.21
C GLY A 87 -2.21 -14.26 -5.26
N LYS A 88 -1.56 -15.04 -6.11
CA LYS A 88 -0.20 -14.78 -6.51
C LYS A 88 -0.04 -15.02 -7.99
N VAL A 89 0.92 -14.33 -8.59
CA VAL A 89 1.32 -14.54 -9.97
C VAL A 89 2.79 -14.88 -10.01
N LYS A 90 3.11 -15.98 -10.68
CA LYS A 90 4.49 -16.33 -11.04
C LYS A 90 4.73 -15.89 -12.48
N ILE A 91 5.77 -15.09 -12.68
CA ILE A 91 6.16 -14.51 -13.97
C ILE A 91 7.51 -15.09 -14.37
N TYR A 92 7.64 -15.52 -15.62
CA TYR A 92 8.85 -16.14 -16.15
C TYR A 92 8.98 -15.99 -17.68
N PRO A 93 10.20 -15.89 -18.22
CA PRO A 93 10.45 -15.87 -19.66
C PRO A 93 10.23 -17.26 -20.29
N ASP A 94 10.08 -17.33 -21.62
CA ASP A 94 9.89 -18.58 -22.39
C ASP A 94 10.98 -19.63 -22.12
N ASP A 95 12.21 -19.18 -21.90
CA ASP A 95 13.37 -20.04 -21.63
C ASP A 95 13.44 -20.53 -20.17
N ASN A 96 12.52 -20.11 -19.30
CA ASN A 96 12.49 -20.39 -17.86
C ASN A 96 13.80 -20.03 -17.13
N SER A 97 14.59 -19.08 -17.66
CA SER A 97 15.89 -18.67 -17.09
C SER A 97 15.78 -18.07 -15.68
N PHE A 98 14.61 -17.54 -15.32
CA PHE A 98 14.28 -17.11 -13.96
C PHE A 98 12.76 -17.15 -13.72
N PHE A 99 12.35 -16.96 -12.47
CA PHE A 99 10.97 -16.60 -12.16
C PHE A 99 10.92 -15.55 -11.04
N LYS A 100 9.80 -14.82 -10.99
CA LYS A 100 9.42 -13.91 -9.89
C LYS A 100 7.99 -14.21 -9.46
N GLU A 101 7.73 -14.16 -8.16
CA GLU A 101 6.38 -14.28 -7.63
C GLU A 101 5.95 -12.96 -7.00
N TYR A 102 4.71 -12.55 -7.29
CA TYR A 102 4.08 -11.37 -6.71
C TYR A 102 2.73 -11.74 -6.15
N ASN A 103 2.43 -11.28 -4.94
CA ASN A 103 1.16 -11.52 -4.27
C ASN A 103 0.23 -10.31 -4.46
N PHE A 104 -1.07 -10.57 -4.55
CA PHE A 104 -2.10 -9.54 -4.59
C PHE A 104 -3.33 -9.96 -3.79
N SER A 105 -4.19 -9.00 -3.49
CA SER A 105 -5.44 -9.24 -2.81
C SER A 105 -6.53 -8.31 -3.32
N PHE A 106 -7.70 -8.85 -3.60
CA PHE A 106 -8.83 -8.10 -4.11
C PHE A 106 -10.05 -8.33 -3.22
N ASN A 107 -10.67 -7.23 -2.77
CA ASN A 107 -11.81 -7.29 -1.85
C ASN A 107 -11.59 -8.31 -0.72
N LEU A 108 -10.38 -8.35 -0.14
CA LEU A 108 -10.35 -8.66 1.26
C LEU A 108 -11.19 -7.55 1.88
N LYS A 109 -12.45 -7.82 2.25
CA LYS A 109 -13.10 -7.09 3.35
C LYS A 109 -12.17 -7.29 4.53
N SER A 110 -11.04 -6.58 4.56
CA SER A 110 -10.50 -6.15 5.83
C SER A 110 -11.69 -5.47 6.47
N LYS A 111 -12.08 -5.90 7.67
CA LYS A 111 -12.87 -5.06 8.57
C LYS A 111 -12.45 -3.61 8.33
N PRO A 112 -13.39 -2.67 8.17
CA PRO A 112 -13.05 -1.31 7.81
C PRO A 112 -11.88 -0.84 8.68
N LYS A 113 -10.95 -0.12 8.05
CA LYS A 113 -9.75 0.35 8.73
C LYS A 113 -9.80 1.85 8.81
N VAL A 114 -9.21 2.35 9.88
CA VAL A 114 -8.98 3.78 10.05
C VAL A 114 -7.54 3.98 10.49
N SER A 115 -6.97 5.11 10.13
CA SER A 115 -5.67 5.55 10.63
C SER A 115 -5.74 7.01 11.05
N ILE A 116 -5.20 7.33 12.22
CA ILE A 116 -5.03 8.71 12.69
C ILE A 116 -3.84 9.32 11.94
N VAL A 117 -4.10 10.42 11.24
CA VAL A 117 -3.12 11.15 10.44
C VAL A 117 -3.10 12.62 10.85
N ARG A 118 -2.05 13.34 10.46
CA ARG A 118 -1.88 14.77 10.72
C ARG A 118 -2.39 15.56 9.51
N TYR A 119 -3.14 16.62 9.76
CA TYR A 119 -3.58 17.57 8.75
C TYR A 119 -2.93 18.93 8.98
N LEU A 120 -2.11 19.35 8.02
CA LEU A 120 -1.42 20.64 8.02
C LEU A 120 -2.31 21.64 7.29
N LYS A 121 -3.09 22.43 8.04
CA LYS A 121 -4.10 23.34 7.49
C LYS A 121 -3.50 24.35 6.50
N ASP A 122 -2.34 24.92 6.82
CA ASP A 122 -1.69 25.95 5.98
C ASP A 122 -1.27 25.43 4.60
N LEU A 123 -0.96 24.13 4.52
CA LEU A 123 -0.54 23.48 3.29
C LEU A 123 -1.67 22.66 2.64
N ASN A 124 -2.78 22.46 3.35
CA ASN A 124 -3.86 21.55 2.98
C ASN A 124 -3.37 20.13 2.64
N VAL A 125 -2.44 19.58 3.44
CA VAL A 125 -1.83 18.27 3.23
C VAL A 125 -2.13 17.33 4.40
N ILE A 126 -2.38 16.05 4.08
CA ILE A 126 -2.53 14.96 5.04
C ILE A 126 -1.24 14.12 5.05
N LEU A 127 -0.68 13.88 6.22
CA LEU A 127 0.58 13.12 6.40
C LEU A 127 0.43 12.05 7.50
N PRO A 128 1.23 10.96 7.44
CA PRO A 128 1.29 9.99 8.53
C PRO A 128 1.62 10.65 9.87
N PHE A 129 1.02 10.14 10.96
CA PHE A 129 1.33 10.59 12.31
C PHE A 129 2.80 10.27 12.67
N LYS A 130 3.48 11.25 13.28
CA LYS A 130 4.87 11.10 13.74
C LYS A 130 5.12 11.98 14.95
N ASP A 131 5.40 13.25 14.72
CA ASP A 131 5.57 14.29 15.73
C ASP A 131 4.51 15.37 15.49
N TYR A 132 4.01 15.97 16.55
CA TYR A 132 3.04 17.06 16.46
C TYR A 132 3.75 18.42 16.41
N ASN A 133 3.31 19.29 15.50
CA ASN A 133 3.66 20.71 15.52
C ASN A 133 2.41 21.55 15.84
N PRO A 134 2.54 22.66 16.60
CA PRO A 134 1.43 23.57 16.84
C PRO A 134 0.74 24.00 15.54
N GLY A 135 -0.59 23.94 15.52
CA GLY A 135 -1.41 24.28 14.34
C GLY A 135 -1.72 23.09 13.42
N GLU A 136 -1.18 21.90 13.70
CA GLU A 136 -1.64 20.66 13.06
C GLU A 136 -2.95 20.17 13.71
N PHE A 137 -3.79 19.49 12.92
CA PHE A 137 -4.98 18.80 13.42
C PHE A 137 -4.83 17.28 13.28
N LEU A 138 -5.56 16.52 14.08
CA LEU A 138 -5.69 15.06 13.88
C LEU A 138 -6.91 14.76 13.04
N PHE A 139 -6.72 13.91 12.04
CA PHE A 139 -7.72 13.60 11.01
C PHE A 139 -7.84 12.08 10.79
N PRO A 140 -9.04 11.56 10.48
CA PRO A 140 -9.29 10.14 10.23
C PRO A 140 -9.08 9.81 8.75
N LEU A 141 -8.10 8.96 8.45
CA LEU A 141 -7.98 8.37 7.12
C LEU A 141 -8.74 7.04 7.10
N VAL A 142 -9.91 7.02 6.46
CA VAL A 142 -10.82 5.87 6.45
C VAL A 142 -10.65 5.02 5.19
N PHE A 143 -10.73 3.70 5.34
CA PHE A 143 -10.59 2.74 4.26
C PHE A 143 -11.65 1.65 4.35
N ASN A 144 -12.14 1.22 3.18
CA ASN A 144 -12.98 0.03 3.02
C ASN A 144 -14.28 0.05 3.83
N PHE A 145 -14.86 1.24 4.05
CA PHE A 145 -16.24 1.36 4.52
C PHE A 145 -17.21 1.17 3.37
N SER A 146 -18.33 0.48 3.61
CA SER A 146 -19.38 0.27 2.61
C SER A 146 -20.26 1.50 2.31
N SER A 147 -20.14 2.56 3.10
CA SER A 147 -20.86 3.83 2.94
C SER A 147 -20.00 5.01 3.36
N ASN A 148 -20.37 6.22 2.91
CA ASN A 148 -19.80 7.49 3.35
C ASN A 148 -20.57 8.11 4.53
N ASN A 149 -21.69 7.52 4.97
CA ASN A 149 -22.44 7.97 6.13
C ASN A 149 -21.77 7.49 7.43
N LEU A 150 -20.70 8.18 7.83
CA LEU A 150 -19.84 7.79 8.93
C LEU A 150 -19.98 8.72 10.14
N SER A 151 -19.95 8.14 11.34
CA SER A 151 -19.81 8.85 12.60
C SER A 151 -18.40 8.70 13.15
N TYR A 152 -17.87 9.76 13.77
CA TYR A 152 -16.50 9.85 14.24
C TYR A 152 -16.50 10.24 15.71
N ASN A 153 -15.92 9.41 16.56
CA ASN A 153 -15.81 9.66 17.99
C ASN A 153 -14.35 9.49 18.43
N TRP A 154 -13.82 10.51 19.09
CA TRP A 154 -12.47 10.53 19.64
C TRP A 154 -12.55 10.39 21.14
N LYS A 155 -11.71 9.53 21.71
CA LYS A 155 -11.46 9.45 23.15
C LYS A 155 -10.05 9.96 23.41
N VAL A 156 -9.94 11.04 24.18
CA VAL A 156 -8.69 11.71 24.55
C VAL A 156 -8.62 11.69 26.07
N GLY A 157 -7.86 10.75 26.64
CA GLY A 157 -7.96 10.45 28.07
C GLY A 157 -9.39 10.09 28.47
N ASP A 158 -9.97 10.86 29.39
CA ASP A 158 -11.36 10.69 29.86
C ASP A 158 -12.40 11.48 29.05
N LYS A 159 -11.97 12.36 28.14
CA LYS A 159 -12.87 13.20 27.34
C LYS A 159 -13.25 12.51 26.04
N VAL A 160 -14.49 12.74 25.59
CA VAL A 160 -15.01 12.22 24.32
C VAL A 160 -15.46 13.37 23.43
N TYR A 161 -15.11 13.30 22.15
CA TYR A 161 -15.43 14.32 21.14
C TYR A 161 -16.04 13.67 19.91
N SER A 162 -17.15 14.23 19.40
CA SER A 162 -17.78 13.76 18.17
C SER A 162 -17.50 14.75 17.03
N SER A 163 -16.48 14.47 16.23
CA SER A 163 -16.03 15.36 15.16
C SER A 163 -15.24 14.59 14.11
N VAL A 164 -15.23 15.07 12.85
CA VAL A 164 -14.36 14.52 11.80
C VAL A 164 -12.90 14.90 12.04
N MET A 165 -12.61 15.89 12.88
CA MET A 165 -11.25 16.37 13.12
C MET A 165 -11.15 16.91 14.55
N ILE A 166 -10.00 16.77 15.20
CA ILE A 166 -9.74 17.36 16.52
C ILE A 166 -8.48 18.22 16.49
N ASP A 167 -8.51 19.27 17.31
CA ASP A 167 -7.36 20.11 17.61
C ASP A 167 -6.76 19.64 18.95
N PRO A 168 -5.57 19.01 18.96
CA PRO A 168 -4.95 18.51 20.17
C PRO A 168 -4.04 19.57 20.85
N SER A 169 -4.14 20.85 20.51
CA SER A 169 -3.26 21.90 21.01
C SER A 169 -3.33 22.17 22.52
N ASP A 170 -4.34 21.64 23.22
CA ASP A 170 -4.48 21.70 24.67
C ASP A 170 -3.88 20.48 25.42
N ILE A 171 -3.28 19.53 24.70
CA ILE A 171 -2.74 18.27 25.25
C ILE A 171 -1.23 18.38 25.44
N PHE A 172 -0.81 18.70 26.67
CA PHE A 172 0.61 18.87 27.03
C PHE A 172 1.25 17.60 27.61
N GLU A 173 0.45 16.69 28.13
CA GLU A 173 0.91 15.43 28.73
C GLU A 173 0.79 14.27 27.75
N GLU A 174 1.58 13.21 27.98
CA GLU A 174 1.50 11.99 27.19
C GLU A 174 0.13 11.34 27.36
N THR A 175 -0.66 11.33 26.29
CA THR A 175 -2.08 10.96 26.33
C THR A 175 -2.39 9.95 25.24
N GLU A 176 -3.08 8.86 25.58
CA GLU A 176 -3.64 7.95 24.59
C GLU A 176 -4.85 8.61 23.91
N ILE A 177 -4.82 8.68 22.58
CA ILE A 177 -5.92 9.14 21.75
C ILE A 177 -6.44 7.96 20.95
N LYS A 178 -7.73 7.64 21.08
CA LYS A 178 -8.43 6.60 20.31
C LYS A 178 -9.48 7.21 19.42
N LEU A 179 -9.55 6.74 18.18
CA LEU A 179 -10.55 7.12 17.19
C LEU A 179 -11.46 5.91 16.92
N TYR A 180 -12.75 6.13 17.03
CA TYR A 180 -13.80 5.18 16.67
C TYR A 180 -14.58 5.73 15.48
N VAL A 181 -14.65 4.95 14.40
CA VAL A 181 -15.46 5.29 13.21
C VAL A 181 -16.51 4.23 13.01
N ASN A 182 -17.79 4.62 13.02
CA ASN A 182 -18.90 3.71 12.76
C ASN A 182 -19.63 4.12 11.49
N ASN A 183 -19.96 3.14 10.66
CA ASN A 183 -20.93 3.32 9.60
C ASN A 183 -22.33 3.46 10.23
N LEU A 184 -23.13 4.43 9.79
CA LEU A 184 -24.49 4.63 10.30
C LEU A 184 -25.53 3.85 9.50
N ASP A 185 -25.19 3.42 8.29
CA ASP A 185 -26.07 2.62 7.42
C ASP A 185 -25.85 1.11 7.63
N SER A 186 -24.77 0.72 8.30
CA SER A 186 -24.44 -0.69 8.58
C SER A 186 -23.73 -0.84 9.93
N ASN A 187 -23.71 -2.05 10.49
CA ASN A 187 -23.01 -2.33 11.76
C ASN A 187 -21.47 -2.48 11.61
N GLU A 188 -20.87 -1.84 10.61
CA GLU A 188 -19.43 -1.84 10.36
C GLU A 188 -18.73 -0.75 11.20
N PHE A 189 -17.63 -1.08 11.89
CA PHE A 189 -16.85 -0.13 12.66
C PHE A 189 -15.33 -0.37 12.58
N ALA A 190 -14.56 0.70 12.71
CA ALA A 190 -13.10 0.71 12.71
C ALA A 190 -12.58 1.51 13.91
N ILE A 191 -11.41 1.11 14.43
CA ILE A 191 -10.75 1.79 15.56
C ILE A 191 -9.27 1.95 15.21
N ASP A 192 -8.70 3.09 15.59
CA ASP A 192 -7.26 3.30 15.63
C ASP A 192 -6.87 4.06 16.91
N GLY A 193 -5.59 3.99 17.29
CA GLY A 193 -5.09 4.66 18.48
C GLY A 193 -3.62 5.05 18.38
N ILE A 194 -3.29 6.19 18.97
CA ILE A 194 -1.93 6.71 19.06
C ILE A 194 -1.60 7.13 20.50
N ILE A 195 -0.33 7.12 20.85
CA ILE A 195 0.19 7.83 22.02
C ILE A 195 0.62 9.22 21.53
N PHE A 196 -0.02 10.25 22.05
CA PHE A 196 0.22 11.63 21.68
C PHE A 196 0.97 12.37 22.78
N LYS A 197 1.98 13.16 22.40
CA LYS A 197 2.66 14.10 23.28
C LYS A 197 3.13 15.30 22.45
N GLN A 198 2.77 16.50 22.89
CA GLN A 198 3.31 17.72 22.30
C GLN A 198 4.81 17.84 22.62
N LYS A 199 5.61 18.21 21.62
CA LYS A 199 7.04 18.51 21.78
C LYS A 199 7.26 19.95 22.22
#